data_AF-A0A4R1HWN8-F1
#
_entry.id   AF-A0A4R1HWN8-F1
#
_cell.length_a   1.000
_cell.length_b   1.000
_cell.length_c   1.000
_cell.angle_alpha   90.00
_cell.angle_beta   90.00
_cell.angle_gamma   90.00
#
_symmetry.space_group_name_H-M   'P 1'
#
loop_
_entity.id
_entity.type
_entity.pdbx_description
1 polymer ?
#
loop_
_entity_poly.entity_id
_entity_poly.type
_entity_poly.pdbx_seq_one_letter_code
_entity_poly.pdbx_strand_id
1 'polypeptide(L)'
;MAATNKFDYPTLLETNNYLRQLSDTTYWLCITRTVQESKLFPMNPYMLLSYLNTFYRLPTQLREIDAATPAEELGDRAREVSLKVDTVNAAWGMPAFYLIGREMLMNWGLLRPGDAVEDVVDVLDFSRRFNLAYHRNDGHLTNKEFGDRSQFLPERQLQVFEADLHGVTPGDRLHSAATKLVAQLSQYAFLAHCECRIGLHNSGPYNFGDNKQMIVRDFFELTEGDYPWLDGIATQLPFTNLTIPIVFQDTNFHLMDDWASFEAEPAYSASNIAAVGMYTSDALTDGYVPVGMENAEQLAETMEQYRDILNQATADLWKRIASWTRDQMIDAGALVYSSVAKDFAHLAGTYRQDDWLQLDDRVQRFKPLMNDEYGRDNLGEMVGLLGFPHQKTSEYSMARTSGLNQNMLTGVPYSVLTDDDVAPTAGSTLSGSSSLPSKAGLWTTSAGRLEIDEYNRRAREFTPGVLQGANRYLDEEWVKFHHGSERADALYKLTQQSSRTLRDRGSGLLRADLPRS
;
A
#
# COMPACT_ATOMS: atom_id res chain seq x y z
N MET A 1 -24.41 32.08 15.81
CA MET A 1 -23.92 30.83 16.43
C MET A 1 -22.55 30.60 15.84
N ALA A 2 -21.48 30.73 16.63
CA ALA A 2 -20.14 30.42 16.13
C ALA A 2 -20.14 28.94 15.72
N ALA A 3 -19.77 28.64 14.48
CA ALA A 3 -19.47 27.28 14.09
C ALA A 3 -18.35 26.80 15.02
N THR A 4 -18.63 25.81 15.87
CA THR A 4 -17.57 25.10 16.56
C THR A 4 -16.68 24.48 15.50
N ASN A 5 -15.46 25.01 15.34
CA ASN A 5 -14.44 24.38 14.50
C ASN A 5 -14.37 22.89 14.88
N LYS A 6 -14.34 21.99 13.90
CA LYS A 6 -14.26 20.54 14.12
C LYS A 6 -12.95 20.09 14.78
N PHE A 7 -11.98 20.98 14.89
CA PHE A 7 -10.65 20.72 15.42
C PHE A 7 -10.27 21.82 16.42
N ASP A 8 -9.41 21.46 17.37
CA ASP A 8 -8.87 22.37 18.37
C ASP A 8 -7.35 22.51 18.24
N TYR A 9 -6.73 23.22 19.19
CA TYR A 9 -5.29 23.46 19.18
C TYR A 9 -4.47 22.15 19.25
N PRO A 10 -4.74 21.21 20.18
CA PRO A 10 -4.14 19.87 20.16
C PRO A 10 -4.26 19.13 18.83
N THR A 11 -5.46 19.06 18.24
CA THR A 11 -5.64 18.41 16.94
C THR A 11 -4.74 19.05 15.88
N LEU A 12 -4.70 20.38 15.81
CA LEU A 12 -3.88 21.07 14.82
C LEU A 12 -2.37 20.89 15.05
N LEU A 13 -1.93 20.74 16.30
CA LEU A 13 -0.55 20.38 16.63
C LEU A 13 -0.20 18.99 16.10
N GLU A 14 -1.08 18.00 16.32
CA GLU A 14 -0.90 16.63 15.83
C GLU A 14 -0.89 16.58 14.31
N THR A 15 -1.85 17.26 13.66
CA THR A 15 -1.93 17.37 12.20
C THR A 15 -0.64 17.96 11.60
N ASN A 16 -0.16 19.09 12.14
CA ASN A 16 1.06 19.72 11.63
C ASN A 16 2.32 18.91 11.94
N ASN A 17 2.37 18.19 13.07
CA ASN A 17 3.47 17.27 13.37
C ASN A 17 3.54 16.15 12.32
N TYR A 18 2.41 15.47 12.06
CA TYR A 18 2.39 14.38 11.10
C TYR A 18 2.66 14.86 9.67
N LEU A 19 2.09 16.00 9.27
CA LEU A 19 2.40 16.65 8.00
C LEU A 19 3.90 16.92 7.84
N ARG A 20 4.58 17.36 8.91
CA ARG A 20 6.03 17.61 8.88
C ARG A 20 6.82 16.32 8.68
N GLN A 21 6.46 15.25 9.39
CA GLN A 21 7.07 13.95 9.21
C GLN A 21 6.89 13.44 7.78
N LEU A 22 5.68 13.54 7.22
CA LEU A 22 5.39 13.19 5.83
C LEU A 22 6.20 14.03 4.84
N SER A 23 6.37 15.34 5.10
CA SER A 23 7.20 16.22 4.28
C SER A 23 8.66 15.75 4.26
N ASP A 24 9.23 15.46 5.42
CA ASP A 24 10.63 15.02 5.55
C ASP A 24 10.85 13.64 4.92
N THR A 25 9.95 12.70 5.18
CA THR A 25 9.98 11.34 4.63
C THR A 25 9.84 11.38 3.12
N THR A 26 8.85 12.11 2.59
CA THR A 26 8.63 12.23 1.14
C THR A 26 9.84 12.86 0.44
N TYR A 27 10.39 13.94 0.99
CA TYR A 27 11.55 14.58 0.39
C TYR A 27 12.77 13.66 0.38
N TRP A 28 13.04 12.96 1.50
CA TRP A 28 14.12 11.97 1.56
C TRP A 28 13.92 10.87 0.50
N LEU A 29 12.72 10.31 0.39
CA LEU A 29 12.36 9.28 -0.59
C LEU A 29 12.54 9.75 -2.04
N CYS A 30 12.33 11.05 -2.32
CA CYS A 30 12.50 11.64 -3.64
C CYS A 30 13.97 11.92 -3.98
N ILE A 31 14.80 12.40 -3.05
CA ILE A 31 16.20 12.79 -3.36
C ILE A 31 17.17 11.61 -3.36
N THR A 32 16.88 10.53 -2.64
CA THR A 32 17.71 9.31 -2.65
C THR A 32 17.48 8.47 -3.90
N ARG A 33 16.54 8.88 -4.75
CA ARG A 33 16.13 8.15 -5.95
C ARG A 33 16.16 9.07 -7.16
N THR A 34 16.56 8.52 -8.30
CA THR A 34 16.54 9.26 -9.56
C THR A 34 15.11 9.47 -10.03
N VAL A 35 14.77 10.71 -10.42
CA VAL A 35 13.55 11.00 -11.18
C VAL A 35 13.54 10.10 -12.40
N GLN A 36 12.54 9.22 -12.49
CA GLN A 36 12.41 8.31 -13.62
C GLN A 36 11.70 9.04 -14.75
N GLU A 37 12.09 8.78 -15.99
CA GLU A 37 11.28 9.13 -17.15
C GLU A 37 10.84 7.82 -17.78
N SER A 38 9.54 7.68 -18.01
CA SER A 38 9.03 6.62 -18.86
C SER A 38 9.06 7.06 -20.33
N LYS A 39 9.33 6.12 -21.22
CA LYS A 39 9.12 6.26 -22.67
C LYS A 39 7.81 5.64 -23.15
N LEU A 40 7.12 4.88 -22.30
CA LEU A 40 5.87 4.21 -22.62
C LEU A 40 4.65 5.00 -22.15
N PHE A 41 4.68 5.50 -20.92
CA PHE A 41 3.61 6.30 -20.33
C PHE A 41 4.08 7.75 -20.06
N PRO A 42 3.18 8.74 -20.17
CA PRO A 42 3.47 10.13 -19.79
C PRO A 42 3.46 10.28 -18.26
N MET A 43 4.51 9.77 -17.61
CA MET A 43 4.58 9.62 -16.15
C MET A 43 4.40 10.92 -15.38
N ASN A 44 5.20 11.94 -15.70
CA ASN A 44 5.13 13.20 -14.95
C ASN A 44 3.74 13.86 -15.09
N PRO A 45 3.14 13.96 -16.30
CA PRO A 45 1.75 14.38 -16.46
C PRO A 45 0.73 13.62 -15.60
N TYR A 46 0.76 12.28 -15.63
CA TYR A 46 -0.24 11.51 -14.91
C TYR A 46 -0.04 11.58 -13.39
N MET A 47 1.20 11.69 -12.91
CA MET A 47 1.49 11.81 -11.47
C MET A 47 0.90 13.11 -10.92
N LEU A 48 1.12 14.23 -11.61
CA LEU A 48 0.56 15.52 -11.23
C LEU A 48 -0.98 15.50 -11.20
N LEU A 49 -1.61 14.89 -12.20
CA LEU A 49 -3.07 14.73 -12.22
C LEU A 49 -3.57 13.82 -11.10
N SER A 50 -2.82 12.77 -10.77
CA SER A 50 -3.18 11.88 -9.67
C SER A 50 -3.20 12.59 -8.31
N TYR A 51 -2.25 13.49 -8.07
CA TYR A 51 -2.19 14.27 -6.83
C TYR A 51 -3.40 15.20 -6.71
N LEU A 52 -3.74 15.90 -7.80
CA LEU A 52 -4.95 16.73 -7.84
C LEU A 52 -6.22 15.89 -7.64
N ASN A 53 -6.31 14.72 -8.27
CA ASN A 53 -7.45 13.82 -8.12
C ASN A 53 -7.60 13.33 -6.68
N THR A 54 -6.48 12.98 -6.05
CA THR A 54 -6.44 12.58 -4.64
C THR A 54 -6.89 13.73 -3.74
N PHE A 55 -6.39 14.95 -3.95
CA PHE A 55 -6.80 16.13 -3.17
C PHE A 55 -8.31 16.35 -3.19
N TYR A 56 -8.93 16.24 -4.37
CA TYR A 56 -10.33 16.56 -4.56
C TYR A 56 -11.31 15.45 -4.15
N ARG A 57 -10.89 14.17 -4.18
CA ARG A 57 -11.78 13.03 -3.94
C ARG A 57 -11.57 12.34 -2.59
N LEU A 58 -10.33 12.22 -2.14
CA LEU A 58 -9.96 11.39 -1.00
C LEU A 58 -10.70 11.75 0.30
N PRO A 59 -10.87 13.04 0.70
CA PRO A 59 -11.55 13.36 1.96
C PRO A 59 -12.97 12.81 2.04
N THR A 60 -13.72 12.87 0.94
CA THR A 60 -15.09 12.34 0.87
C THR A 60 -15.08 10.81 0.95
N GLN A 61 -14.19 10.17 0.21
CA GLN A 61 -14.06 8.71 0.20
C GLN A 61 -13.68 8.17 1.59
N LEU A 62 -12.69 8.78 2.25
CA LEU A 62 -12.25 8.36 3.59
C LEU A 62 -13.33 8.58 4.65
N ARG A 63 -14.07 9.71 4.60
CA ARG A 63 -15.19 9.92 5.54
C ARG A 63 -16.27 8.84 5.42
N GLU A 64 -16.57 8.40 4.21
CA GLU A 64 -17.52 7.30 4.01
C GLU A 64 -16.98 5.96 4.51
N ILE A 65 -15.72 5.65 4.19
CA ILE A 65 -15.03 4.45 4.67
C ILE A 65 -15.04 4.42 6.20
N ASP A 66 -14.56 5.48 6.85
CA ASP A 66 -14.38 5.56 8.30
C ASP A 66 -15.73 5.51 9.04
N ALA A 67 -16.80 6.05 8.43
CA ALA A 67 -18.16 5.92 8.95
C ALA A 67 -18.70 4.48 8.89
N ALA A 68 -18.25 3.67 7.93
CA ALA A 68 -18.63 2.26 7.80
C ALA A 68 -17.74 1.33 8.63
N THR A 69 -16.44 1.59 8.67
CA THR A 69 -15.46 0.83 9.44
C THR A 69 -14.33 1.77 9.87
N PRO A 70 -14.13 2.01 11.18
CA PRO A 70 -13.11 2.92 11.66
C PRO A 70 -11.70 2.55 11.20
N ALA A 71 -10.87 3.56 10.95
CA ALA A 71 -9.47 3.38 10.51
C ALA A 71 -8.66 2.40 11.37
N GLU A 72 -8.86 2.40 12.69
CA GLU A 72 -8.20 1.47 13.61
C GLU A 72 -8.61 0.02 13.38
N GLU A 73 -9.89 -0.22 13.10
CA GLU A 73 -10.37 -1.57 12.77
C GLU A 73 -9.84 -2.02 11.40
N LEU A 74 -9.75 -1.11 10.43
CA LEU A 74 -9.10 -1.39 9.15
C LEU A 74 -7.62 -1.73 9.35
N GLY A 75 -6.91 -1.01 10.21
CA GLY A 75 -5.51 -1.29 10.57
C GLY A 75 -5.33 -2.64 11.25
N ASP A 76 -6.25 -3.02 12.14
CA ASP A 76 -6.23 -4.34 12.75
C ASP A 76 -6.48 -5.46 11.71
N ARG A 77 -7.38 -5.26 10.73
CA ARG A 77 -7.66 -6.23 9.66
C ARG A 77 -6.48 -6.38 8.69
N ALA A 78 -5.89 -5.24 8.32
CA ALA A 78 -4.71 -5.12 7.47
C ALA A 78 -3.51 -5.93 7.99
N ARG A 79 -3.36 -6.12 9.30
CA ARG A 79 -2.28 -6.95 9.87
C ARG A 79 -2.40 -8.45 9.59
N GLU A 80 -3.59 -8.92 9.23
CA GLU A 80 -3.89 -10.35 9.14
C GLU A 80 -3.82 -10.89 7.71
N VAL A 81 -3.78 -10.01 6.72
CA VAL A 81 -3.77 -10.33 5.29
C VAL A 81 -2.81 -9.40 4.58
N SER A 82 -2.46 -9.72 3.33
CA SER A 82 -1.86 -8.75 2.41
C SER A 82 -2.91 -8.26 1.41
N LEU A 83 -3.09 -6.95 1.36
CA LEU A 83 -3.91 -6.13 0.49
C LEU A 83 -3.12 -4.91 0.07
N LYS A 84 -3.63 -4.15 -0.91
CA LYS A 84 -2.91 -2.97 -1.37
C LYS A 84 -2.86 -1.86 -0.32
N VAL A 85 -3.70 -1.90 0.72
CA VAL A 85 -3.60 -1.01 1.90
C VAL A 85 -2.35 -1.26 2.72
N ASP A 86 -1.83 -2.49 2.75
CA ASP A 86 -0.65 -2.89 3.54
C ASP A 86 0.66 -2.36 2.95
N THR A 87 0.55 -1.68 1.81
CA THR A 87 1.66 -1.29 0.97
C THR A 87 2.12 0.14 1.22
N VAL A 88 2.91 0.66 0.27
CA VAL A 88 3.20 2.10 0.07
C VAL A 88 1.98 2.99 0.27
N ASN A 89 0.79 2.46 0.00
CA ASN A 89 -0.43 3.23 -0.13
C ASN A 89 -0.98 3.79 1.18
N ALA A 90 -0.99 3.06 2.29
CA ALA A 90 -1.61 3.57 3.51
C ALA A 90 -0.67 4.39 4.40
N ALA A 91 0.59 3.95 4.53
CA ALA A 91 1.59 4.59 5.38
C ALA A 91 2.10 5.92 4.80
N TRP A 92 2.23 6.01 3.47
CA TRP A 92 2.78 7.19 2.80
C TRP A 92 1.92 7.69 1.65
N GLY A 93 1.55 6.82 0.70
CA GLY A 93 0.96 7.21 -0.58
C GLY A 93 -0.31 8.04 -0.45
N MET A 94 -1.29 7.55 0.30
CA MET A 94 -2.59 8.19 0.52
C MET A 94 -2.46 9.59 1.14
N PRO A 95 -1.81 9.78 2.31
CA PRO A 95 -1.69 11.12 2.88
C PRO A 95 -0.72 12.01 2.08
N ALA A 96 0.38 11.49 1.55
CA ALA A 96 1.35 12.29 0.80
C ALA A 96 0.76 12.77 -0.54
N PHE A 97 0.07 11.92 -1.30
CA PHE A 97 -0.52 12.31 -2.60
C PHE A 97 -1.59 13.38 -2.44
N TYR A 98 -2.40 13.29 -1.38
CA TYR A 98 -3.35 14.33 -1.00
C TYR A 98 -2.64 15.66 -0.72
N LEU A 99 -1.61 15.65 0.13
CA LEU A 99 -0.87 16.85 0.52
C LEU A 99 -0.07 17.45 -0.65
N ILE A 100 0.46 16.64 -1.55
CA ILE A 100 1.14 17.11 -2.76
C ILE A 100 0.14 17.77 -3.71
N GLY A 101 -1.07 17.21 -3.85
CA GLY A 101 -2.13 17.85 -4.64
C GLY A 101 -2.54 19.21 -4.06
N ARG A 102 -2.61 19.32 -2.73
CA ARG A 102 -2.80 20.61 -2.03
C ARG A 102 -1.65 21.58 -2.31
N GLU A 103 -0.41 21.10 -2.24
CA GLU A 103 0.80 21.89 -2.51
C GLU A 103 0.82 22.44 -3.94
N MET A 104 0.42 21.65 -4.93
CA MET A 104 0.26 22.12 -6.31
C MET A 104 -0.71 23.29 -6.42
N LEU A 105 -1.90 23.17 -5.83
CA LEU A 105 -2.93 24.19 -5.91
C LEU A 105 -2.53 25.48 -5.17
N MET A 106 -1.80 25.38 -4.05
CA MET A 106 -1.22 26.56 -3.39
C MET A 106 -0.18 27.23 -4.28
N ASN A 107 0.71 26.47 -4.92
CA ASN A 107 1.73 27.02 -5.80
C ASN A 107 1.16 27.64 -7.10
N TRP A 108 -0.06 27.29 -7.48
CA TRP A 108 -0.82 27.99 -8.52
C TRP A 108 -1.64 29.18 -8.02
N GLY A 109 -1.61 29.48 -6.73
CA GLY A 109 -2.37 30.56 -6.11
C GLY A 109 -3.88 30.29 -6.04
N LEU A 110 -4.30 29.03 -6.17
CA LEU A 110 -5.72 28.61 -6.12
C LEU A 110 -6.19 28.27 -4.69
N LEU A 111 -5.26 28.01 -3.78
CA LEU A 111 -5.53 27.77 -2.36
C LEU A 111 -4.63 28.63 -1.48
N ARG A 112 -5.15 29.06 -0.34
CA ARG A 112 -4.34 29.56 0.78
C ARG A 112 -3.98 28.40 1.72
N PRO A 113 -2.92 28.53 2.53
CA PRO A 113 -2.55 27.49 3.49
C PRO A 113 -3.64 27.13 4.53
N GLY A 114 -4.60 28.02 4.79
CA GLY A 114 -5.72 27.72 5.69
C GLY A 114 -6.92 27.03 5.03
N ASP A 115 -6.98 26.98 3.70
CA ASP A 115 -8.13 26.42 2.99
C ASP A 115 -8.11 24.88 3.01
N ALA A 116 -9.31 24.29 2.95
CA ALA A 116 -9.62 22.87 3.10
C ALA A 116 -9.13 22.24 4.42
N VAL A 117 -9.00 23.04 5.49
CA VAL A 117 -8.43 22.60 6.77
C VAL A 117 -9.17 21.40 7.39
N GLU A 118 -10.50 21.31 7.29
CA GLU A 118 -11.22 20.14 7.81
C GLU A 118 -10.84 18.88 7.04
N ASP A 119 -10.71 18.97 5.71
CA ASP A 119 -10.30 17.83 4.88
C ASP A 119 -8.85 17.41 5.18
N VAL A 120 -7.95 18.36 5.44
CA VAL A 120 -6.56 18.06 5.84
C VAL A 120 -6.52 17.31 7.17
N VAL A 121 -7.30 17.77 8.16
CA VAL A 121 -7.40 17.11 9.46
C VAL A 121 -7.99 15.71 9.31
N ASP A 122 -9.09 15.56 8.58
CA ASP A 122 -9.76 14.26 8.37
C ASP A 122 -8.83 13.24 7.71
N VAL A 123 -8.12 13.61 6.64
CA VAL A 123 -7.20 12.71 5.93
C VAL A 123 -6.03 12.29 6.83
N LEU A 124 -5.43 13.25 7.54
CA LEU A 124 -4.26 12.98 8.38
C LEU A 124 -4.61 12.23 9.65
N ASP A 125 -5.79 12.48 10.24
CA ASP A 125 -6.26 11.73 11.39
C ASP A 125 -6.61 10.28 11.01
N PHE A 126 -7.32 10.06 9.91
CA PHE A 126 -7.59 8.71 9.39
C PHE A 126 -6.29 7.93 9.17
N SER A 127 -5.33 8.54 8.46
CA SER A 127 -4.04 7.91 8.17
C SER A 127 -3.26 7.62 9.45
N ARG A 128 -3.25 8.52 10.43
CA ARG A 128 -2.58 8.32 11.72
C ARG A 128 -3.19 7.16 12.51
N ARG A 129 -4.53 7.14 12.65
CA ARG A 129 -5.25 6.07 13.37
C ARG A 129 -5.03 4.70 12.72
N PHE A 130 -5.12 4.62 11.39
CA PHE A 130 -4.80 3.39 10.66
C PHE A 130 -3.38 2.92 10.94
N ASN A 131 -2.38 3.78 10.75
CA ASN A 131 -0.96 3.38 10.86
C ASN A 131 -0.57 2.98 12.29
N LEU A 132 -1.13 3.62 13.32
CA LEU A 132 -0.90 3.21 14.71
C LEU A 132 -1.49 1.82 15.02
N ALA A 133 -2.66 1.48 14.46
CA ALA A 133 -3.25 0.16 14.61
C ALA A 133 -2.46 -0.89 13.80
N TYR A 134 -2.07 -0.57 12.58
CA TYR A 134 -1.33 -1.44 11.66
C TYR A 134 0.10 -1.76 12.17
N HIS A 135 0.82 -0.77 12.69
CA HIS A 135 2.17 -0.93 13.24
C HIS A 135 2.18 -1.03 14.78
N ARG A 136 1.12 -1.60 15.39
CA ARG A 136 1.02 -1.63 16.85
C ARG A 136 2.06 -2.50 17.58
N ASN A 137 2.82 -3.33 16.86
CA ASN A 137 3.85 -4.21 17.45
C ASN A 137 4.99 -3.42 18.10
N ASP A 138 5.28 -2.24 17.55
CA ASP A 138 6.44 -1.41 17.89
C ASP A 138 6.07 0.09 17.97
N GLY A 139 4.91 0.48 17.45
CA GLY A 139 4.27 1.77 17.70
C GLY A 139 4.85 2.92 16.88
N HIS A 140 4.74 2.84 15.55
CA HIS A 140 5.20 3.89 14.64
C HIS A 140 4.19 4.26 13.55
N LEU A 141 4.36 5.42 12.91
CA LEU A 141 3.52 5.86 11.78
C LEU A 141 4.13 5.51 10.42
N THR A 142 5.47 5.52 10.34
CA THR A 142 6.22 5.30 9.09
C THR A 142 7.38 4.35 9.33
N ASN A 143 7.80 3.63 8.30
CA ASN A 143 8.94 2.71 8.38
C ASN A 143 10.22 3.45 8.82
N LYS A 144 10.34 4.74 8.44
CA LYS A 144 11.45 5.61 8.86
C LYS A 144 11.57 5.77 10.38
N GLU A 145 10.45 5.83 11.10
CA GLU A 145 10.44 5.93 12.57
C GLU A 145 10.94 4.63 13.23
N PHE A 146 10.86 3.51 12.51
CA PHE A 146 11.31 2.20 12.96
C PHE A 146 12.64 1.74 12.33
N GLY A 147 13.51 2.71 12.03
CA GLY A 147 14.84 2.45 11.49
C GLY A 147 14.80 1.86 10.08
N ASP A 148 13.86 2.35 9.27
CA ASP A 148 13.62 1.93 7.89
C ASP A 148 13.30 0.43 7.80
N ARG A 149 12.35 -0.02 8.61
CA ARG A 149 11.86 -1.41 8.64
C ARG A 149 10.35 -1.42 8.46
N SER A 150 9.86 -2.37 7.67
CA SER A 150 8.45 -2.58 7.38
C SER A 150 7.99 -3.87 8.07
N GLN A 151 8.05 -3.92 9.41
CA GLN A 151 7.73 -5.13 10.18
C GLN A 151 6.35 -5.02 10.83
N PHE A 152 5.32 -5.55 10.18
CA PHE A 152 3.96 -5.53 10.72
C PHE A 152 3.42 -6.92 11.06
N LEU A 153 4.00 -7.97 10.47
CA LEU A 153 3.51 -9.34 10.68
C LEU A 153 3.70 -9.78 12.13
N PRO A 154 2.65 -10.35 12.74
CA PRO A 154 2.71 -10.83 14.11
C PRO A 154 3.51 -12.13 14.23
N GLU A 155 4.02 -12.41 15.44
CA GLU A 155 4.82 -13.62 15.70
C GLU A 155 4.10 -14.90 15.24
N ARG A 156 2.81 -15.05 15.54
CA ARG A 156 2.01 -16.22 15.14
C ARG A 156 2.05 -16.50 13.63
N GLN A 157 2.07 -15.46 12.80
CA GLN A 157 2.14 -15.60 11.35
C GLN A 157 3.58 -15.90 10.89
N LEU A 158 4.56 -15.24 11.52
CA LEU A 158 5.97 -15.48 11.24
C LEU A 158 6.39 -16.92 11.59
N GLN A 159 5.85 -17.50 12.67
CA GLN A 159 6.08 -18.91 13.02
C GLN A 159 5.51 -19.85 11.95
N VAL A 160 4.31 -19.58 11.43
CA VAL A 160 3.71 -20.36 10.33
C VAL A 160 4.58 -20.30 9.09
N PHE A 161 5.03 -19.10 8.69
CA PHE A 161 5.97 -18.99 7.59
C PHE A 161 7.25 -19.78 7.87
N GLU A 162 7.95 -19.52 8.98
CA GLU A 162 9.22 -20.21 9.30
C GLU A 162 9.12 -21.73 9.26
N ALA A 163 8.03 -22.30 9.76
CA ALA A 163 7.84 -23.74 9.79
C ALA A 163 7.41 -24.35 8.44
N ASP A 164 6.71 -23.58 7.61
CA ASP A 164 6.08 -24.10 6.40
C ASP A 164 6.82 -23.80 5.09
N LEU A 165 7.78 -22.86 5.06
CA LEU A 165 8.57 -22.65 3.84
C LEU A 165 9.33 -23.91 3.43
N HIS A 166 9.54 -24.07 2.13
CA HIS A 166 10.34 -25.15 1.57
C HIS A 166 11.77 -24.65 1.37
N GLY A 167 12.73 -25.34 1.98
CA GLY A 167 14.15 -25.09 1.76
C GLY A 167 14.54 -25.32 0.31
N VAL A 168 15.43 -24.49 -0.21
CA VAL A 168 15.93 -24.57 -1.58
C VAL A 168 17.45 -24.46 -1.65
N THR A 169 18.03 -25.04 -2.69
CA THR A 169 19.43 -24.88 -3.07
C THR A 169 19.49 -24.16 -4.41
N PRO A 170 20.43 -23.22 -4.62
CA PRO A 170 20.58 -22.54 -5.91
C PRO A 170 20.66 -23.51 -7.08
N GLY A 171 19.76 -23.32 -8.05
CA GLY A 171 19.68 -24.13 -9.27
C GLY A 171 18.79 -25.37 -9.18
N ASP A 172 18.21 -25.69 -8.02
CA ASP A 172 17.15 -26.70 -7.96
C ASP A 172 15.86 -26.21 -8.67
N ARG A 173 14.89 -27.11 -8.85
CA ARG A 173 13.67 -26.79 -9.61
C ARG A 173 12.86 -25.69 -8.93
N LEU A 174 12.64 -25.79 -7.62
CA LEU A 174 11.81 -24.84 -6.88
C LEU A 174 12.49 -23.46 -6.81
N HIS A 175 13.79 -23.41 -6.57
CA HIS A 175 14.62 -22.22 -6.64
C HIS A 175 14.48 -21.50 -7.99
N SER A 176 14.60 -22.27 -9.07
CA SER A 176 14.48 -21.77 -10.43
C SER A 176 13.06 -21.27 -10.75
N ALA A 177 12.04 -22.00 -10.29
CA ALA A 177 10.64 -21.63 -10.47
C ALA A 177 10.31 -20.32 -9.73
N ALA A 178 10.69 -20.21 -8.46
CA ALA A 178 10.49 -19.03 -7.63
C ALA A 178 11.18 -17.80 -8.21
N THR A 179 12.47 -17.91 -8.56
CA THR A 179 13.24 -16.80 -9.15
C THR A 179 12.59 -16.29 -10.44
N LYS A 180 12.14 -17.20 -11.31
CA LYS A 180 11.51 -16.85 -12.59
C LYS A 180 10.11 -16.26 -12.40
N LEU A 181 9.30 -16.81 -11.49
CA LEU A 181 7.97 -16.29 -11.21
C LEU A 181 8.05 -14.87 -10.62
N VAL A 182 8.90 -14.64 -9.61
CA VAL A 182 9.08 -13.32 -8.99
C VAL A 182 9.52 -12.27 -10.02
N ALA A 183 10.40 -12.63 -10.95
CA ALA A 183 10.79 -11.76 -12.05
C ALA A 183 9.62 -11.45 -13.00
N GLN A 184 8.86 -12.47 -13.41
CA GLN A 184 7.70 -12.32 -14.29
C GLN A 184 6.59 -11.48 -13.64
N LEU A 185 6.29 -11.74 -12.36
CA LEU A 185 5.33 -10.97 -11.57
C LEU A 185 5.75 -9.50 -11.49
N SER A 186 7.04 -9.23 -11.22
CA SER A 186 7.54 -7.85 -11.15
C SER A 186 7.37 -7.10 -12.47
N GLN A 187 7.65 -7.75 -13.60
CA GLN A 187 7.47 -7.17 -14.94
C GLN A 187 6.00 -6.96 -15.28
N TYR A 188 5.15 -7.96 -15.02
CA TYR A 188 3.72 -7.89 -15.27
C TYR A 188 3.07 -6.79 -14.43
N ALA A 189 3.34 -6.76 -13.12
CA ALA A 189 2.77 -5.79 -12.20
C ALA A 189 3.12 -4.36 -12.61
N PHE A 190 4.37 -4.12 -13.05
CA PHE A 190 4.79 -2.82 -13.55
C PHE A 190 3.95 -2.38 -14.76
N LEU A 191 3.71 -3.26 -15.73
CA LEU A 191 2.86 -2.94 -16.88
C LEU A 191 1.38 -2.79 -16.51
N ALA A 192 0.85 -3.69 -15.67
CA ALA A 192 -0.53 -3.69 -15.18
C ALA A 192 -0.89 -2.40 -14.43
N HIS A 193 0.10 -1.77 -13.82
CA HIS A 193 -0.04 -0.52 -13.07
C HIS A 193 0.59 0.67 -13.80
N CYS A 194 0.65 0.66 -15.14
CA CYS A 194 1.10 1.82 -15.93
C CYS A 194 2.49 2.35 -15.55
N GLU A 195 3.42 1.42 -15.29
CA GLU A 195 4.80 1.67 -14.82
C GLU A 195 4.89 2.26 -13.41
N CYS A 196 3.82 2.11 -12.63
CA CYS A 196 3.81 2.35 -11.21
C CYS A 196 4.20 1.10 -10.43
N ARG A 197 4.93 1.27 -9.33
CA ARG A 197 5.30 0.17 -8.42
C ARG A 197 4.25 -0.13 -7.34
N ILE A 198 3.09 0.53 -7.33
CA ILE A 198 2.07 0.32 -6.28
C ILE A 198 1.39 -1.05 -6.31
N GLY A 199 1.58 -1.84 -7.38
CA GLY A 199 1.14 -3.24 -7.44
C GLY A 199 2.10 -4.21 -6.73
N LEU A 200 3.14 -3.69 -6.08
CA LEU A 200 4.23 -4.43 -5.46
C LEU A 200 4.43 -3.93 -4.03
N HIS A 201 4.63 -4.84 -3.08
CA HIS A 201 5.06 -4.49 -1.73
C HIS A 201 6.10 -5.46 -1.19
N ASN A 202 6.90 -4.95 -0.26
CA ASN A 202 7.94 -5.70 0.43
C ASN A 202 7.90 -5.36 1.91
N SER A 203 7.89 -6.38 2.76
CA SER A 203 7.90 -6.23 4.22
C SER A 203 8.97 -7.09 4.91
N GLY A 204 9.34 -6.70 6.13
CA GLY A 204 10.49 -7.18 6.90
C GLY A 204 11.57 -6.10 7.17
N PRO A 205 12.87 -6.48 7.19
CA PRO A 205 13.34 -7.85 7.25
C PRO A 205 12.87 -8.50 8.54
N TYR A 206 12.42 -9.74 8.49
CA TYR A 206 12.12 -10.53 9.69
C TYR A 206 13.34 -11.38 10.03
N ASN A 207 13.70 -11.43 11.31
CA ASN A 207 14.84 -12.22 11.77
C ASN A 207 14.55 -13.71 11.56
N PHE A 208 15.34 -14.37 10.69
CA PHE A 208 15.18 -15.79 10.37
C PHE A 208 16.26 -16.70 11.02
N GLY A 209 17.07 -16.16 11.94
CA GLY A 209 18.11 -16.92 12.66
C GLY A 209 19.25 -17.38 11.74
N ASP A 210 20.34 -17.93 12.29
CA ASP A 210 21.44 -18.51 11.51
C ASP A 210 21.98 -17.62 10.36
N ASN A 211 22.07 -16.31 10.60
CA ASN A 211 22.46 -15.30 9.59
C ASN A 211 21.52 -15.24 8.37
N LYS A 212 20.25 -15.57 8.57
CA LYS A 212 19.17 -15.46 7.59
C LYS A 212 18.20 -14.35 7.94
N GLN A 213 17.65 -13.72 6.90
CA GLN A 213 16.56 -12.75 7.00
C GLN A 213 15.46 -13.15 6.02
N MET A 214 14.21 -13.03 6.46
CA MET A 214 13.05 -13.22 5.60
C MET A 214 12.51 -11.86 5.17
N ILE A 215 12.21 -11.73 3.89
CA ILE A 215 11.33 -10.68 3.39
C ILE A 215 10.05 -11.31 2.87
N VAL A 216 8.97 -10.56 2.88
CA VAL A 216 7.71 -10.96 2.25
C VAL A 216 7.48 -10.06 1.05
N ARG A 217 7.30 -10.66 -0.13
CA ARG A 217 7.01 -9.93 -1.37
C ARG A 217 5.55 -10.15 -1.75
N ASP A 218 4.78 -9.07 -1.82
CA ASP A 218 3.38 -9.11 -2.22
C ASP A 218 3.19 -8.53 -3.62
N PHE A 219 2.29 -9.16 -4.37
CA PHE A 219 1.91 -8.79 -5.74
C PHE A 219 0.39 -8.71 -5.82
N PHE A 220 -0.13 -7.55 -6.19
CA PHE A 220 -1.56 -7.26 -6.15
C PHE A 220 -2.16 -7.08 -7.55
N GLU A 221 -3.48 -7.25 -7.63
CA GLU A 221 -4.27 -6.95 -8.82
C GLU A 221 -3.77 -7.68 -10.08
N LEU A 222 -3.50 -8.99 -9.95
CA LEU A 222 -2.85 -9.80 -10.97
C LEU A 222 -3.79 -10.24 -12.12
N THR A 223 -5.09 -10.05 -11.96
CA THR A 223 -6.12 -10.41 -12.94
C THR A 223 -7.33 -9.47 -12.81
N GLU A 224 -8.49 -9.85 -13.33
CA GLU A 224 -9.72 -9.05 -13.31
C GLU A 224 -10.06 -8.60 -11.88
N GLY A 225 -10.11 -7.27 -11.71
CA GLY A 225 -10.32 -6.58 -10.45
C GLY A 225 -10.70 -5.13 -10.74
N ASP A 226 -10.16 -4.18 -10.00
CA ASP A 226 -10.63 -2.78 -10.10
C ASP A 226 -10.28 -2.08 -11.41
N TYR A 227 -9.16 -2.44 -12.06
CA TYR A 227 -8.75 -1.77 -13.28
C TYR A 227 -9.49 -2.29 -14.51
N PRO A 228 -10.24 -1.43 -15.25
CA PRO A 228 -10.97 -1.86 -16.44
C PRO A 228 -10.08 -2.48 -17.52
N TRP A 229 -8.82 -2.07 -17.60
CA TRP A 229 -7.87 -2.62 -18.58
C TRP A 229 -7.30 -3.99 -18.20
N LEU A 230 -7.63 -4.53 -17.03
CA LEU A 230 -7.36 -5.91 -16.67
C LEU A 230 -8.55 -6.83 -16.92
N ASP A 231 -9.71 -6.30 -17.34
CA ASP A 231 -10.86 -7.13 -17.74
C ASP A 231 -10.48 -8.07 -18.90
N GLY A 232 -10.69 -9.37 -18.71
CA GLY A 232 -10.27 -10.44 -19.60
C GLY A 232 -8.77 -10.76 -19.61
N ILE A 233 -7.95 -10.16 -18.73
CA ILE A 233 -6.50 -10.42 -18.63
C ILE A 233 -6.22 -11.39 -17.48
N ALA A 234 -5.36 -12.38 -17.75
CA ALA A 234 -4.89 -13.36 -16.77
C ALA A 234 -6.01 -14.15 -16.05
N THR A 235 -7.21 -14.28 -16.63
CA THR A 235 -8.40 -14.89 -15.97
C THR A 235 -8.26 -16.35 -15.58
N GLN A 236 -7.14 -16.98 -15.95
CA GLN A 236 -6.77 -18.34 -15.56
C GLN A 236 -6.09 -18.38 -14.18
N LEU A 237 -5.63 -17.24 -13.66
CA LEU A 237 -5.16 -17.15 -12.29
C LEU A 237 -6.36 -17.28 -11.33
N PRO A 238 -6.29 -18.15 -10.33
CA PRO A 238 -7.39 -18.34 -9.38
C PRO A 238 -7.48 -17.20 -8.35
N PHE A 239 -6.41 -16.43 -8.18
CA PHE A 239 -6.30 -15.39 -7.17
C PHE A 239 -5.78 -14.08 -7.78
N THR A 240 -6.25 -12.96 -7.22
CA THR A 240 -5.81 -11.63 -7.64
C THR A 240 -4.54 -11.16 -6.94
N ASN A 241 -4.23 -11.73 -5.77
CA ASN A 241 -3.06 -11.37 -4.97
C ASN A 241 -2.19 -12.60 -4.69
N LEU A 242 -0.87 -12.41 -4.67
CA LEU A 242 0.10 -13.41 -4.23
C LEU A 242 1.07 -12.82 -3.21
N THR A 243 1.30 -13.56 -2.14
CA THR A 243 2.28 -13.28 -1.09
C THR A 243 3.37 -14.33 -1.11
N ILE A 244 4.62 -13.90 -1.26
CA ILE A 244 5.78 -14.78 -1.42
C ILE A 244 6.81 -14.44 -0.35
N PRO A 245 6.81 -15.17 0.79
CA PRO A 245 7.90 -15.11 1.76
C PRO A 245 9.16 -15.75 1.17
N ILE A 246 10.29 -15.05 1.29
CA ILE A 246 11.59 -15.47 0.76
C ILE A 246 12.62 -15.28 1.86
N VAL A 247 13.32 -16.37 2.20
CA VAL A 247 14.42 -16.35 3.16
C VAL A 247 15.73 -16.21 2.40
N PHE A 248 16.54 -15.24 2.80
CA PHE A 248 17.87 -15.00 2.29
C PHE A 248 18.92 -15.35 3.35
N GLN A 249 19.95 -16.08 2.95
CA GLN A 249 21.14 -16.37 3.73
C GLN A 249 22.25 -15.37 3.38
N ASP A 250 23.00 -14.95 4.40
CA ASP A 250 24.18 -14.08 4.27
C ASP A 250 23.89 -12.71 3.63
N THR A 251 22.69 -12.20 3.91
CA THR A 251 22.20 -10.90 3.43
C THR A 251 21.62 -10.12 4.61
N ASN A 252 21.99 -8.84 4.74
CA ASN A 252 21.35 -7.92 5.68
C ASN A 252 20.62 -6.80 4.93
N PHE A 253 19.29 -6.88 4.88
CA PHE A 253 18.42 -5.83 4.38
C PHE A 253 18.36 -4.70 5.42
N HIS A 254 19.17 -3.68 5.25
CA HIS A 254 19.29 -2.58 6.22
C HIS A 254 18.32 -1.43 5.93
N LEU A 255 17.67 -1.45 4.76
CA LEU A 255 16.64 -0.50 4.38
C LEU A 255 15.43 -1.26 3.85
N MET A 256 14.26 -0.99 4.40
CA MET A 256 12.96 -1.28 3.80
C MET A 256 11.98 -0.16 4.10
N ASP A 257 11.90 0.78 3.17
CA ASP A 257 11.27 2.09 3.38
C ASP A 257 9.79 2.15 3.02
N ASP A 258 9.18 3.33 3.18
CA ASP A 258 7.75 3.58 2.93
C ASP A 258 7.33 3.50 1.44
N TRP A 259 8.27 3.37 0.49
CA TRP A 259 7.97 3.03 -0.91
C TRP A 259 8.10 1.53 -1.18
N ALA A 260 8.11 0.72 -0.10
CA ALA A 260 8.29 -0.71 -0.17
C ALA A 260 9.54 -1.10 -0.96
N SER A 261 10.54 -0.21 -1.00
CA SER A 261 11.83 -0.48 -1.63
C SER A 261 12.76 -1.01 -0.55
N PHE A 262 13.76 -1.79 -0.95
CA PHE A 262 14.71 -2.34 -0.01
C PHE A 262 16.13 -2.33 -0.56
N GLU A 263 17.09 -2.18 0.35
CA GLU A 263 18.53 -2.28 0.07
C GLU A 263 19.15 -3.28 1.04
N ALA A 264 20.20 -3.95 0.58
CA ALA A 264 20.90 -4.96 1.37
C ALA A 264 22.41 -4.82 1.25
N GLU A 265 23.10 -5.16 2.35
CA GLU A 265 24.55 -5.25 2.41
C GLU A 265 24.98 -6.57 3.08
N PRO A 266 25.79 -7.42 2.44
CA PRO A 266 26.20 -7.36 1.03
C PRO A 266 25.00 -7.38 0.07
N ALA A 267 25.23 -7.00 -1.18
CA ALA A 267 24.19 -7.06 -2.20
C ALA A 267 23.66 -8.49 -2.34
N TYR A 268 22.35 -8.64 -2.33
CA TYR A 268 21.69 -9.94 -2.44
C TYR A 268 21.66 -10.41 -3.90
N SER A 269 21.53 -11.72 -4.07
CA SER A 269 21.31 -12.35 -5.38
C SER A 269 20.39 -13.56 -5.24
N ALA A 270 19.97 -14.14 -6.37
CA ALA A 270 19.16 -15.36 -6.34
C ALA A 270 19.87 -16.52 -5.61
N SER A 271 21.21 -16.59 -5.62
CA SER A 271 21.93 -17.66 -4.92
C SER A 271 21.90 -17.54 -3.39
N ASN A 272 21.47 -16.39 -2.85
CA ASN A 272 21.27 -16.20 -1.42
C ASN A 272 19.93 -16.76 -0.94
N ILE A 273 19.00 -17.12 -1.83
CA ILE A 273 17.69 -17.64 -1.45
C ILE A 273 17.85 -19.04 -0.84
N ALA A 274 17.37 -19.19 0.40
CA ALA A 274 17.49 -20.42 1.19
C ALA A 274 16.14 -21.13 1.40
N ALA A 275 15.01 -20.41 1.39
CA ALA A 275 13.68 -21.01 1.47
C ALA A 275 12.63 -20.10 0.83
N VAL A 276 11.56 -20.70 0.32
CA VAL A 276 10.45 -19.98 -0.33
C VAL A 276 9.10 -20.61 0.00
N GLY A 277 8.05 -19.81 -0.16
CA GLY A 277 6.65 -20.25 -0.10
C GLY A 277 5.75 -19.33 -0.90
N MET A 278 4.50 -19.72 -1.09
CA MET A 278 3.52 -18.94 -1.84
C MET A 278 2.16 -19.03 -1.17
N TYR A 279 1.54 -17.88 -0.96
CA TYR A 279 0.27 -17.71 -0.28
C TYR A 279 -0.60 -16.71 -1.05
N THR A 280 -1.87 -16.64 -0.69
CA THR A 280 -2.82 -15.63 -1.15
C THR A 280 -3.66 -15.14 0.03
N SER A 281 -4.16 -13.92 -0.07
CA SER A 281 -5.05 -13.30 0.89
C SER A 281 -5.78 -12.12 0.26
N ASP A 282 -6.96 -11.81 0.76
CA ASP A 282 -7.71 -10.60 0.43
C ASP A 282 -8.72 -10.25 1.53
N ALA A 283 -9.64 -9.32 1.23
CA ALA A 283 -10.63 -8.84 2.19
C ALA A 283 -11.64 -9.92 2.64
N LEU A 284 -11.62 -11.13 2.06
CA LEU A 284 -12.51 -12.23 2.39
C LEU A 284 -11.78 -13.44 3.03
N THR A 285 -10.46 -13.34 3.25
CA THR A 285 -9.67 -14.43 3.85
C THR A 285 -9.44 -14.23 5.33
N ASP A 286 -9.47 -15.33 6.10
CA ASP A 286 -9.02 -15.36 7.50
C ASP A 286 -7.55 -15.79 7.53
N GLY A 287 -6.64 -14.82 7.38
CA GLY A 287 -5.21 -15.08 7.30
C GLY A 287 -4.71 -15.44 5.90
N TYR A 288 -3.47 -15.94 5.86
CA TYR A 288 -2.79 -16.35 4.63
C TYR A 288 -3.16 -17.77 4.23
N VAL A 289 -3.63 -17.94 2.99
CA VAL A 289 -4.01 -19.23 2.41
C VAL A 289 -2.85 -19.78 1.56
N PRO A 290 -2.34 -21.00 1.83
CA PRO A 290 -1.24 -21.58 1.05
C PRO A 290 -1.63 -21.88 -0.39
N VAL A 291 -0.72 -21.65 -1.33
CA VAL A 291 -0.92 -21.90 -2.77
C VAL A 291 0.15 -22.87 -3.28
N GLY A 292 -0.23 -24.12 -3.53
CA GLY A 292 0.68 -25.18 -4.00
C GLY A 292 1.72 -25.63 -2.97
N MET A 293 1.49 -25.40 -1.68
CA MET A 293 2.49 -25.62 -0.61
C MET A 293 2.59 -27.06 -0.09
N GLU A 294 1.84 -28.01 -0.65
CA GLU A 294 1.77 -29.39 -0.18
C GLU A 294 3.15 -30.06 -0.13
N ASN A 295 3.99 -29.78 -1.13
CA ASN A 295 5.40 -30.18 -1.19
C ASN A 295 6.16 -29.29 -2.20
N ALA A 296 7.49 -29.37 -2.20
CA ALA A 296 8.34 -28.55 -3.05
C ALA A 296 8.10 -28.74 -4.56
N GLU A 297 7.71 -29.94 -5.00
CA GLU A 297 7.46 -30.27 -6.40
C GLU A 297 6.15 -29.62 -6.88
N GLN A 298 5.08 -29.73 -6.10
CA GLN A 298 3.79 -29.09 -6.40
C GLN A 298 3.89 -27.56 -6.36
N LEU A 299 4.71 -27.00 -5.45
CA LEU A 299 4.96 -25.56 -5.41
C LEU A 299 5.68 -25.10 -6.67
N ALA A 300 6.72 -25.84 -7.08
CA ALA A 300 7.46 -25.51 -8.30
C ALA A 300 6.57 -25.58 -9.55
N GLU A 301 5.74 -26.62 -9.68
CA GLU A 301 4.77 -26.76 -10.77
C GLU A 301 3.77 -25.60 -10.80
N THR A 302 3.21 -25.24 -9.64
CA THR A 302 2.25 -24.12 -9.53
C THR A 302 2.90 -22.79 -9.93
N MET A 303 4.14 -22.54 -9.47
CA MET A 303 4.87 -21.32 -9.82
C MET A 303 5.20 -21.25 -11.32
N GLU A 304 5.56 -22.37 -11.95
CA GLU A 304 5.79 -22.46 -13.39
C GLU A 304 4.52 -22.21 -14.19
N GLN A 305 3.40 -22.82 -13.78
CA GLN A 305 2.10 -22.61 -14.41
C GLN A 305 1.68 -21.13 -14.34
N TYR A 306 1.79 -20.50 -13.17
CA TYR A 306 1.42 -19.09 -13.00
C TYR A 306 2.31 -18.18 -13.83
N ARG A 307 3.63 -18.48 -13.91
CA ARG A 307 4.55 -17.75 -14.78
C ARG A 307 4.12 -17.80 -16.24
N ASP A 308 3.70 -18.96 -16.73
CA ASP A 308 3.28 -19.13 -18.13
C ASP A 308 1.98 -18.37 -18.42
N ILE A 309 1.01 -18.38 -17.49
CA ILE A 309 -0.20 -17.54 -17.58
C ILE A 309 0.17 -16.05 -17.63
N LEU A 310 1.05 -15.60 -16.74
CA LEU A 310 1.46 -14.19 -16.64
C LEU A 310 2.28 -13.74 -17.85
N ASN A 311 3.07 -14.62 -18.46
CA ASN A 311 3.80 -14.33 -19.69
C ASN A 311 2.82 -14.01 -20.84
N GLN A 312 1.80 -14.86 -21.02
CA GLN A 312 0.73 -14.61 -21.99
C GLN A 312 -0.05 -13.33 -21.66
N ALA A 313 -0.43 -13.15 -20.39
CA ALA A 313 -1.14 -11.96 -19.93
C ALA A 313 -0.35 -10.67 -20.16
N THR A 314 0.97 -10.70 -19.98
CA THR A 314 1.87 -9.57 -20.26
C THR A 314 1.81 -9.21 -21.75
N ALA A 315 1.87 -10.20 -22.65
CA ALA A 315 1.77 -9.97 -24.08
C ALA A 315 0.40 -9.39 -24.49
N ASP A 316 -0.69 -9.85 -23.88
CA ASP A 316 -2.04 -9.37 -24.19
C ASP A 316 -2.30 -7.96 -23.64
N LEU A 317 -1.77 -7.67 -22.46
CA LEU A 317 -1.79 -6.33 -21.90
C LEU A 317 -0.97 -5.33 -22.74
N TRP A 318 0.20 -5.75 -23.24
CA TRP A 318 0.99 -4.94 -24.18
C TRP A 318 0.20 -4.60 -25.44
N LYS A 319 -0.48 -5.57 -26.06
CA LYS A 319 -1.32 -5.32 -27.25
C LYS A 319 -2.43 -4.31 -26.95
N ARG A 320 -3.02 -4.38 -25.75
CA ARG A 320 -4.07 -3.46 -25.31
C ARG A 320 -3.53 -2.04 -25.09
N ILE A 321 -2.42 -1.89 -24.38
CA ILE A 321 -1.81 -0.57 -24.10
C ILE A 321 -1.28 0.06 -25.38
N ALA A 322 -0.76 -0.72 -26.33
CA ALA A 322 -0.25 -0.22 -27.60
C ALA A 322 -1.33 0.45 -28.47
N SER A 323 -2.62 0.20 -28.22
CA SER A 323 -3.72 0.87 -28.93
C SER A 323 -4.22 2.14 -28.22
N TRP A 324 -3.69 2.47 -27.05
CA TRP A 324 -4.14 3.62 -26.28
C TRP A 324 -3.69 4.94 -26.90
N THR A 325 -4.60 5.90 -26.84
CA THR A 325 -4.27 7.31 -27.03
C THR A 325 -3.45 7.81 -25.84
N ARG A 326 -2.74 8.93 -26.01
CA ARG A 326 -2.01 9.58 -24.91
C ARG A 326 -2.93 9.93 -23.74
N ASP A 327 -4.17 10.35 -24.02
CA ASP A 327 -5.15 10.68 -22.98
C ASP A 327 -5.57 9.47 -22.15
N GLN A 328 -5.67 8.29 -22.78
CA GLN A 328 -5.93 7.03 -22.08
C GLN A 328 -4.73 6.60 -21.23
N MET A 329 -3.51 6.78 -21.74
CA MET A 329 -2.29 6.52 -20.96
C MET A 329 -2.18 7.45 -19.74
N ILE A 330 -2.53 8.74 -19.89
CA ILE A 330 -2.63 9.67 -18.76
C ILE A 330 -3.67 9.18 -17.76
N ASP A 331 -4.89 8.90 -18.20
CA ASP A 331 -5.97 8.55 -17.30
C ASP A 331 -5.65 7.26 -16.55
N ALA A 332 -5.12 6.25 -17.23
CA ALA A 332 -4.74 4.99 -16.60
C ALA A 332 -3.70 5.22 -15.50
N GLY A 333 -2.60 5.91 -15.80
CA GLY A 333 -1.57 6.21 -14.79
C GLY A 333 -2.07 7.08 -13.64
N ALA A 334 -2.91 8.08 -13.93
CA ALA A 334 -3.45 8.98 -12.93
C ALA A 334 -4.43 8.26 -11.99
N LEU A 335 -5.24 7.34 -12.53
CA LEU A 335 -6.17 6.51 -11.75
C LEU A 335 -5.45 5.45 -10.92
N VAL A 336 -4.38 4.84 -11.44
CA VAL A 336 -3.52 3.94 -10.66
C VAL A 336 -3.02 4.66 -9.40
N TYR A 337 -2.41 5.84 -9.54
CA TYR A 337 -1.86 6.59 -8.41
C TYR A 337 -2.92 7.22 -7.49
N SER A 338 -4.03 7.74 -8.02
CA SER A 338 -5.04 8.41 -7.19
C SER A 338 -5.95 7.46 -6.42
N SER A 339 -5.96 6.17 -6.80
CA SER A 339 -6.78 5.14 -6.16
C SER A 339 -6.03 4.33 -5.10
N VAL A 340 -4.91 4.84 -4.57
CA VAL A 340 -4.11 4.17 -3.52
C VAL A 340 -4.92 3.78 -2.28
N ALA A 341 -5.96 4.53 -1.94
CA ALA A 341 -6.81 4.26 -0.78
C ALA A 341 -8.01 3.33 -1.05
N LYS A 342 -8.18 2.83 -2.28
CA LYS A 342 -9.42 2.13 -2.68
C LYS A 342 -9.66 0.82 -1.94
N ASP A 343 -8.59 0.12 -1.56
CA ASP A 343 -8.68 -1.17 -0.88
C ASP A 343 -9.25 -1.03 0.55
N PHE A 344 -9.21 0.17 1.14
CA PHE A 344 -9.98 0.45 2.35
C PHE A 344 -11.49 0.34 2.10
N ALA A 345 -11.96 0.77 0.94
CA ALA A 345 -13.37 0.62 0.57
C ALA A 345 -13.73 -0.84 0.30
N HIS A 346 -12.80 -1.67 -0.19
CA HIS A 346 -13.01 -3.12 -0.28
C HIS A 346 -13.11 -3.75 1.12
N LEU A 347 -12.20 -3.41 2.04
CA LEU A 347 -12.23 -3.89 3.43
C LEU A 347 -13.49 -3.46 4.19
N ALA A 348 -13.94 -2.22 4.01
CA ALA A 348 -15.18 -1.70 4.59
C ALA A 348 -16.44 -2.14 3.82
N GLY A 349 -16.27 -2.76 2.65
CA GLY A 349 -17.33 -3.11 1.71
C GLY A 349 -18.19 -1.91 1.28
N THR A 350 -17.56 -0.77 0.99
CA THR A 350 -18.18 0.46 0.48
C THR A 350 -17.77 0.79 -0.96
N TYR A 351 -16.95 -0.05 -1.59
CA TYR A 351 -16.34 0.25 -2.88
C TYR A 351 -17.37 0.46 -3.99
N ARG A 352 -17.21 1.54 -4.77
CA ARG A 352 -17.92 1.79 -6.03
C ARG A 352 -16.94 2.18 -7.11
N GLN A 353 -17.04 1.53 -8.27
CA GLN A 353 -16.10 1.72 -9.37
C GLN A 353 -15.94 3.20 -9.78
N ASP A 354 -17.06 3.91 -9.93
CA ASP A 354 -17.06 5.30 -10.38
C ASP A 354 -16.46 6.30 -9.37
N ASP A 355 -16.43 5.94 -8.09
CA ASP A 355 -15.80 6.78 -7.08
C ASP A 355 -14.28 6.80 -7.22
N TRP A 356 -13.70 5.67 -7.62
CA TRP A 356 -12.25 5.45 -7.63
C TRP A 356 -11.62 5.53 -9.03
N LEU A 357 -12.34 5.13 -10.08
CA LEU A 357 -11.79 5.01 -11.43
C LEU A 357 -12.30 6.11 -12.37
N GLN A 358 -12.38 7.34 -11.85
CA GLN A 358 -12.67 8.55 -12.61
C GLN A 358 -11.75 9.69 -12.18
N LEU A 359 -11.35 10.54 -13.14
CA LEU A 359 -10.72 11.81 -12.84
C LEU A 359 -11.80 12.84 -12.57
N ASP A 360 -11.66 13.56 -11.46
CA ASP A 360 -12.60 14.57 -11.00
C ASP A 360 -12.79 15.68 -12.05
N ASP A 361 -14.01 16.20 -12.22
CA ASP A 361 -14.30 17.26 -13.19
C ASP A 361 -13.47 18.54 -12.95
N ARG A 362 -13.06 18.78 -11.70
CA ARG A 362 -12.14 19.89 -11.34
C ARG A 362 -10.73 19.61 -11.85
N VAL A 363 -10.28 18.36 -11.81
CA VAL A 363 -8.96 17.92 -12.30
C VAL A 363 -8.89 17.93 -13.81
N GLN A 364 -9.97 17.53 -14.49
CA GLN A 364 -10.06 17.51 -15.95
C GLN A 364 -9.71 18.88 -16.58
N ARG A 365 -9.99 19.99 -15.88
CA ARG A 365 -9.66 21.36 -16.30
C ARG A 365 -8.15 21.61 -16.46
N PHE A 366 -7.33 20.88 -15.72
CA PHE A 366 -5.88 21.01 -15.73
C PHE A 366 -5.20 20.05 -16.71
N LYS A 367 -5.90 19.00 -17.18
CA LYS A 367 -5.34 17.99 -18.10
C LYS A 367 -4.68 18.61 -19.35
N PRO A 368 -5.24 19.64 -20.02
CA PRO A 368 -4.59 20.29 -21.16
C PRO A 368 -3.23 20.95 -20.86
N LEU A 369 -2.94 21.29 -19.59
CA LEU A 369 -1.64 21.83 -19.19
C LEU A 369 -0.57 20.75 -19.03
N MET A 370 -0.97 19.48 -18.89
CA MET A 370 -0.10 18.36 -18.53
C MET A 370 0.55 17.73 -19.77
N ASN A 371 1.27 18.55 -20.53
CA ASN A 371 2.24 18.09 -21.52
C ASN A 371 3.53 17.60 -20.82
N ASP A 372 4.41 16.96 -21.59
CA ASP A 372 5.59 16.30 -21.02
C ASP A 372 6.60 17.31 -20.47
N GLU A 373 6.76 18.48 -21.12
CA GLU A 373 7.67 19.53 -20.66
C GLU A 373 7.22 20.15 -19.35
N TYR A 374 5.98 20.64 -19.29
CA TYR A 374 5.41 21.22 -18.10
C TYR A 374 5.34 20.19 -16.97
N GLY A 375 4.89 18.97 -17.28
CA GLY A 375 4.80 17.90 -16.29
C GLY A 375 6.14 17.59 -15.65
N ARG A 376 7.20 17.46 -16.46
CA ARG A 376 8.57 17.24 -15.98
C ARG A 376 9.06 18.40 -15.10
N ASP A 377 8.97 19.63 -15.60
CA ASP A 377 9.55 20.79 -14.92
C ASP A 377 8.81 21.11 -13.62
N ASN A 378 7.47 21.07 -13.64
CA ASN A 378 6.66 21.30 -12.45
C ASN A 378 6.87 20.21 -11.40
N LEU A 379 6.94 18.94 -11.79
CA LEU A 379 7.22 17.86 -10.85
C LEU A 379 8.62 18.00 -10.24
N GLY A 380 9.63 18.30 -11.06
CA GLY A 380 11.01 18.51 -10.60
C GLY A 380 11.13 19.65 -9.58
N GLU A 381 10.47 20.77 -9.85
CA GLU A 381 10.40 21.91 -8.91
C GLU A 381 9.70 21.53 -7.60
N MET A 382 8.60 20.79 -7.68
CA MET A 382 7.75 20.48 -6.53
C MET A 382 8.36 19.44 -5.58
N VAL A 383 9.00 18.39 -6.10
CA VAL A 383 9.41 17.23 -5.28
C VAL A 383 10.93 17.09 -5.13
N GLY A 384 11.72 17.76 -5.98
CA GLY A 384 13.18 17.67 -5.97
C GLY A 384 13.86 18.98 -5.55
N LEU A 385 13.63 20.05 -6.30
CA LEU A 385 14.32 21.33 -6.10
C LEU A 385 13.72 22.14 -4.94
N LEU A 386 12.42 22.00 -4.71
CA LEU A 386 11.63 22.75 -3.73
C LEU A 386 11.75 24.27 -3.95
N GLY A 387 11.63 24.69 -5.20
CA GLY A 387 11.82 26.07 -5.65
C GLY A 387 10.63 26.99 -5.38
N PHE A 388 9.45 26.45 -5.09
CA PHE A 388 8.24 27.26 -4.99
C PHE A 388 8.17 28.11 -3.71
N PRO A 389 7.54 29.31 -3.76
CA PRO A 389 7.45 30.19 -2.60
C PRO A 389 6.81 29.57 -1.35
N HIS A 390 5.74 28.78 -1.50
CA HIS A 390 5.05 28.17 -0.35
C HIS A 390 5.90 27.13 0.39
N GLN A 391 6.85 26.52 -0.32
CA GLN A 391 7.80 25.56 0.24
C GLN A 391 8.91 26.24 1.06
N LYS A 392 9.07 27.57 0.97
CA LYS A 392 10.07 28.32 1.75
C LYS A 392 9.54 28.68 3.13
N THR A 393 10.42 28.55 4.11
CA THR A 393 10.21 28.97 5.49
C THR A 393 11.17 30.11 5.85
N SER A 394 11.12 30.60 7.09
CA SER A 394 12.04 31.61 7.59
C SER A 394 13.50 31.24 7.29
N GLU A 395 14.33 32.23 6.93
CA GLU A 395 15.76 32.06 6.68
C GLU A 395 16.54 31.56 7.91
N TYR A 396 15.93 31.64 9.11
CA TYR A 396 16.50 31.12 10.36
C TYR A 396 16.17 29.64 10.62
N SER A 397 15.38 29.00 9.75
CA SER A 397 14.98 27.60 9.86
C SER A 397 15.71 26.73 8.84
N MET A 398 16.02 25.49 9.22
CA MET A 398 16.59 24.49 8.33
C MET A 398 15.73 23.22 8.33
N ALA A 399 15.44 22.71 7.13
CA ALA A 399 14.75 21.44 6.96
C ALA A 399 15.69 20.26 7.23
N ARG A 400 15.10 19.14 7.66
CA ARG A 400 15.83 17.98 8.20
C ARG A 400 16.88 17.41 7.24
N THR A 401 16.54 17.26 5.97
CA THR A 401 17.36 16.51 5.01
C THR A 401 18.17 17.42 4.08
N SER A 402 17.64 18.58 3.68
CA SER A 402 18.35 19.51 2.77
C SER A 402 19.29 20.47 3.49
N GLY A 403 19.07 20.75 4.79
CA GLY A 403 19.76 21.83 5.50
C GLY A 403 19.38 23.24 5.03
N LEU A 404 18.46 23.36 4.08
CA LEU A 404 17.97 24.62 3.53
C LEU A 404 16.63 25.00 4.19
N ASN A 405 16.20 26.25 4.07
CA ASN A 405 14.92 26.74 4.62
C ASN A 405 13.69 26.29 3.81
N GLN A 406 13.71 25.10 3.22
CA GLN A 406 12.69 24.62 2.30
C GLN A 406 12.14 23.26 2.72
N ASN A 407 10.81 23.14 2.73
CA ASN A 407 10.10 21.91 3.06
C ASN A 407 9.18 21.54 1.90
N MET A 408 9.03 20.24 1.65
CA MET A 408 8.24 19.76 0.53
C MET A 408 6.75 20.10 0.67
N LEU A 409 6.21 20.07 1.90
CA LEU A 409 4.79 20.30 2.18
C LEU A 409 4.59 21.49 3.13
N THR A 410 3.65 22.36 2.78
CA THR A 410 3.27 23.53 3.58
C THR A 410 2.29 23.16 4.70
N GLY A 411 2.61 23.54 5.94
CA GLY A 411 1.75 23.32 7.11
C GLY A 411 0.48 24.17 7.12
N VAL A 412 -0.43 23.84 8.04
CA VAL A 412 -1.66 24.62 8.27
C VAL A 412 -1.35 25.73 9.31
N PRO A 413 -1.65 27.01 9.01
CA PRO A 413 -1.37 28.10 9.93
C PRO A 413 -2.30 28.05 11.15
N TYR A 414 -1.80 28.37 12.35
CA TYR A 414 -2.61 28.36 13.58
C TYR A 414 -3.73 29.41 13.61
N SER A 415 -3.71 30.40 12.72
CA SER A 415 -4.76 31.42 12.63
C SER A 415 -6.14 30.81 12.34
N VAL A 416 -6.21 29.65 11.69
CA VAL A 416 -7.47 28.92 11.42
C VAL A 416 -8.27 28.56 12.67
N LEU A 417 -7.66 28.61 13.87
CA LEU A 417 -8.35 28.37 15.13
C LEU A 417 -9.27 29.53 15.54
N THR A 418 -9.02 30.72 15.00
CA THR A 418 -9.74 31.95 15.34
C THR A 418 -10.31 32.69 14.13
N ASP A 419 -9.76 32.43 12.95
CA ASP A 419 -10.14 33.05 11.68
C ASP A 419 -11.32 32.29 11.06
N ASP A 420 -12.35 33.02 10.63
CA ASP A 420 -13.51 32.47 9.93
C ASP A 420 -13.45 32.69 8.41
N ASP A 421 -12.44 33.40 7.89
CA ASP A 421 -12.21 33.60 6.46
C ASP A 421 -11.36 32.48 5.84
N VAL A 422 -11.76 31.22 6.01
CA VAL A 422 -11.14 30.05 5.37
C VAL A 422 -12.19 29.13 4.77
N ALA A 423 -11.90 28.54 3.60
CA ALA A 423 -12.75 27.48 3.08
C ALA A 423 -12.53 26.21 3.91
N PRO A 424 -13.55 25.65 4.59
CA PRO A 424 -13.34 24.48 5.47
C PRO A 424 -13.02 23.21 4.68
N THR A 425 -13.54 23.07 3.47
CA THR A 425 -13.42 21.87 2.62
C THR A 425 -13.28 22.25 1.14
N ALA A 426 -12.69 21.36 0.35
CA ALA A 426 -12.68 21.41 -1.12
C ALA A 426 -14.03 20.98 -1.75
N GLY A 427 -15.00 20.51 -0.96
CA GLY A 427 -16.32 20.06 -1.39
C GLY A 427 -16.47 18.54 -1.36
N SER A 428 -17.71 18.05 -1.23
CA SER A 428 -18.03 16.63 -0.99
C SER A 428 -18.67 15.89 -2.17
N THR A 429 -18.90 16.56 -3.30
CA THR A 429 -19.53 15.94 -4.47
C THR A 429 -18.47 15.26 -5.32
N LEU A 430 -18.59 13.94 -5.49
CA LEU A 430 -17.79 13.19 -6.45
C LEU A 430 -18.46 13.24 -7.83
N SER A 431 -17.74 13.78 -8.81
CA SER A 431 -18.11 13.72 -10.23
C SER A 431 -16.85 13.58 -11.06
N GLY A 432 -16.94 13.03 -12.27
CA GLY A 432 -15.74 12.82 -13.07
C GLY A 432 -15.99 12.03 -14.33
N SER A 433 -14.89 11.77 -15.04
CA SER A 433 -14.88 10.95 -16.25
C SER A 433 -13.50 10.34 -16.48
N SER A 434 -13.44 9.33 -17.35
CA SER A 434 -12.21 8.74 -17.86
C SER A 434 -12.36 8.50 -19.36
N SER A 435 -11.27 8.62 -20.10
CA SER A 435 -11.17 8.24 -21.52
C SER A 435 -10.99 6.72 -21.72
N LEU A 436 -10.84 5.97 -20.63
CA LEU A 436 -10.74 4.52 -20.64
C LEU A 436 -12.14 3.88 -20.79
N PRO A 437 -12.21 2.65 -21.32
CA PRO A 437 -13.44 1.87 -21.30
C PRO A 437 -13.97 1.68 -19.88
N SER A 438 -15.29 1.67 -19.73
CA SER A 438 -15.94 1.29 -18.48
C SER A 438 -15.59 -0.15 -18.10
N LYS A 439 -15.52 -0.42 -16.80
CA LYS A 439 -15.36 -1.77 -16.28
C LYS A 439 -16.53 -2.66 -16.73
N ALA A 440 -16.21 -3.86 -17.21
CA ALA A 440 -17.16 -4.87 -17.65
C ALA A 440 -16.91 -6.25 -17.03
N GLY A 441 -15.73 -6.49 -16.45
CA GLY A 441 -15.37 -7.75 -15.80
C GLY A 441 -15.82 -7.83 -14.34
N LEU A 442 -15.71 -9.04 -13.78
CA LEU A 442 -15.94 -9.33 -12.36
C LEU A 442 -14.73 -8.93 -11.49
N TRP A 443 -14.85 -9.10 -10.18
CA TRP A 443 -13.74 -9.02 -9.23
C TRP A 443 -13.30 -10.43 -8.85
N THR A 444 -12.05 -10.77 -9.14
CA THR A 444 -11.46 -12.04 -8.72
C THR A 444 -11.00 -11.94 -7.27
N THR A 445 -11.48 -12.86 -6.43
CA THR A 445 -11.17 -12.94 -5.00
C THR A 445 -10.82 -14.39 -4.62
N SER A 446 -10.36 -14.59 -3.39
CA SER A 446 -10.16 -15.88 -2.73
C SER A 446 -11.45 -16.73 -2.69
N ALA A 447 -12.61 -16.08 -2.70
CA ALA A 447 -13.93 -16.71 -2.73
C ALA A 447 -14.49 -16.91 -4.16
N GLY A 448 -13.65 -16.74 -5.18
CA GLY A 448 -14.01 -16.82 -6.60
C GLY A 448 -14.28 -15.46 -7.23
N ARG A 449 -14.94 -15.46 -8.40
CA ARG A 449 -15.26 -14.25 -9.16
C ARG A 449 -16.63 -13.71 -8.76
N LEU A 450 -16.68 -12.47 -8.30
CA LEU A 450 -17.88 -11.85 -7.72
C LEU A 450 -18.27 -10.57 -8.46
N GLU A 451 -19.57 -10.28 -8.45
CA GLU A 451 -20.09 -8.94 -8.71
C GLU A 451 -19.78 -8.04 -7.50
N ILE A 452 -19.62 -6.73 -7.73
CA ILE A 452 -19.16 -5.81 -6.67
C ILE A 452 -20.13 -5.71 -5.49
N ASP A 453 -21.44 -5.78 -5.71
CA ASP A 453 -22.42 -5.72 -4.62
C ASP A 453 -22.31 -6.93 -3.69
N GLU A 454 -22.06 -8.12 -4.27
CA GLU A 454 -21.84 -9.34 -3.51
C GLU A 454 -20.49 -9.31 -2.79
N TYR A 455 -19.43 -8.81 -3.45
CA TYR A 455 -18.13 -8.65 -2.81
C TYR A 455 -18.21 -7.71 -1.60
N ASN A 456 -18.78 -6.52 -1.78
CA ASN A 456 -19.00 -5.54 -0.72
C ASN A 456 -19.84 -6.11 0.43
N ARG A 457 -20.90 -6.86 0.13
CA ARG A 457 -21.74 -7.50 1.15
C ARG A 457 -20.93 -8.50 1.98
N ARG A 458 -20.15 -9.38 1.34
CA ARG A 458 -19.31 -10.36 2.04
C ARG A 458 -18.22 -9.69 2.88
N ALA A 459 -17.58 -8.64 2.37
CA ALA A 459 -16.56 -7.91 3.10
C ALA A 459 -17.11 -7.26 4.39
N ARG A 460 -18.31 -6.66 4.33
CA ARG A 460 -19.01 -6.10 5.51
C ARG A 460 -19.37 -7.17 6.54
N GLU A 461 -19.79 -8.35 6.09
CA GLU A 461 -20.19 -9.46 6.95
C GLU A 461 -18.99 -10.23 7.52
N PHE A 462 -17.79 -10.02 6.96
CA PHE A 462 -16.58 -10.72 7.34
C PHE A 462 -15.80 -9.98 8.42
N THR A 463 -15.23 -10.75 9.35
CA THR A 463 -14.27 -10.29 10.35
C THR A 463 -13.28 -11.43 10.60
N PRO A 464 -11.96 -11.21 10.51
CA PRO A 464 -10.97 -12.26 10.81
C PRO A 464 -11.16 -12.87 12.19
N GLY A 465 -10.99 -14.18 12.35
CA GLY A 465 -11.26 -14.89 13.60
C GLY A 465 -10.42 -14.37 14.79
N VAL A 466 -9.22 -13.88 14.50
CA VAL A 466 -8.31 -13.26 15.48
C VAL A 466 -8.81 -11.89 15.98
N LEU A 467 -9.76 -11.28 15.29
CA LEU A 467 -10.40 -10.01 15.68
C LEU A 467 -11.79 -10.20 16.27
N GLN A 468 -12.30 -11.43 16.38
CA GLN A 468 -13.63 -11.72 16.89
C GLN A 468 -13.65 -11.99 18.40
N GLY A 469 -14.73 -11.55 19.07
CA GLY A 469 -15.10 -11.97 20.41
C GLY A 469 -13.96 -11.87 21.43
N ALA A 470 -13.59 -12.99 22.05
CA ALA A 470 -12.54 -13.05 23.07
C ALA A 470 -11.12 -12.88 22.51
N ASN A 471 -10.91 -12.89 21.19
CA ASN A 471 -9.60 -12.67 20.58
C ASN A 471 -9.30 -11.19 20.33
N ARG A 472 -10.35 -10.35 20.29
CA ARG A 472 -10.21 -8.90 20.11
C ARG A 472 -9.31 -8.32 21.21
N TYR A 473 -8.34 -7.50 20.79
CA TYR A 473 -7.35 -6.83 21.65
C TYR A 473 -6.37 -7.76 22.38
N LEU A 474 -6.19 -9.00 21.92
CA LEU A 474 -5.05 -9.81 22.33
C LEU A 474 -3.84 -9.42 21.47
N ASP A 475 -2.91 -8.68 22.06
CA ASP A 475 -1.65 -8.28 21.44
C ASP A 475 -0.48 -9.17 21.89
N GLU A 476 0.66 -8.94 21.26
CA GLU A 476 1.89 -9.68 21.44
C GLU A 476 2.44 -9.51 22.87
N GLU A 477 2.23 -8.34 23.51
CA GLU A 477 2.62 -8.11 24.90
C GLU A 477 1.73 -8.87 25.89
N TRP A 478 0.42 -8.97 25.64
CA TRP A 478 -0.49 -9.81 26.42
C TRP A 478 -0.12 -11.29 26.28
N VAL A 479 0.11 -11.78 25.04
CA VAL A 479 0.48 -13.18 24.77
C VAL A 479 1.75 -13.57 25.52
N LYS A 480 2.78 -12.72 25.52
CA LYS A 480 4.04 -12.98 26.25
C LYS A 480 3.83 -13.41 27.70
N PHE A 481 2.89 -12.78 28.42
CA PHE A 481 2.59 -13.13 29.82
C PHE A 481 1.50 -14.21 30.00
N HIS A 482 0.83 -14.60 28.92
CA HIS A 482 -0.28 -15.58 28.93
C HIS A 482 -0.04 -16.77 27.99
N HIS A 483 1.18 -16.96 27.50
CA HIS A 483 1.53 -18.07 26.62
C HIS A 483 1.21 -19.41 27.28
N GLY A 484 0.69 -20.35 26.49
CA GLY A 484 0.19 -21.65 26.97
C GLY A 484 -1.13 -21.60 27.74
N SER A 485 -1.73 -20.42 27.93
CA SER A 485 -3.12 -20.34 28.41
C SER A 485 -4.09 -20.77 27.30
N GLU A 486 -5.27 -21.27 27.68
CA GLU A 486 -6.32 -21.67 26.72
C GLU A 486 -6.66 -20.55 25.72
N ARG A 487 -6.68 -19.29 26.18
CA ARG A 487 -7.02 -18.13 25.35
C ARG A 487 -5.89 -17.74 24.39
N ALA A 488 -4.63 -17.77 24.83
CA ALA A 488 -3.49 -17.52 23.94
C ALA A 488 -3.34 -18.66 22.91
N ASP A 489 -3.55 -19.90 23.34
CA ASP A 489 -3.54 -21.05 22.44
C ASP A 489 -4.66 -20.98 21.42
N ALA A 490 -5.87 -20.57 21.79
CA ALA A 490 -6.97 -20.38 20.85
C ALA A 490 -6.61 -19.37 19.76
N LEU A 491 -6.01 -18.23 20.14
CA LEU A 491 -5.54 -17.21 19.18
C LEU A 491 -4.51 -17.78 18.20
N TYR A 492 -3.46 -18.45 18.69
CA TYR A 492 -2.42 -19.02 17.83
C TYR A 492 -2.95 -20.14 16.93
N LYS A 493 -3.85 -20.97 17.46
CA LYS A 493 -4.46 -22.07 16.70
C LYS A 493 -5.28 -21.57 15.52
N LEU A 494 -5.91 -20.39 15.60
CA LEU A 494 -6.59 -19.77 14.46
C LEU A 494 -5.62 -19.50 13.30
N THR A 495 -4.48 -18.88 13.55
CA THR A 495 -3.47 -18.63 12.51
C THR A 495 -2.81 -19.92 12.01
N GLN A 496 -2.66 -20.92 12.88
CA GLN A 496 -2.03 -22.20 12.54
C GLN A 496 -2.94 -23.16 11.75
N GLN A 497 -4.22 -22.86 11.52
CA GLN A 497 -5.17 -23.81 10.91
C GLN A 497 -4.74 -24.29 9.51
N SER A 498 -4.29 -23.34 8.69
CA SER A 498 -3.80 -23.60 7.33
C SER A 498 -2.37 -24.10 7.29
N SER A 499 -1.66 -24.11 8.43
CA SER A 499 -0.27 -24.53 8.47
C SER A 499 -0.10 -26.02 8.20
N ARG A 500 0.91 -26.38 7.40
CA ARG A 500 1.24 -27.78 7.12
C ARG A 500 1.97 -28.46 8.29
N THR A 501 2.65 -27.69 9.13
CA THR A 501 3.47 -28.23 10.23
C THR A 501 3.00 -27.84 11.64
N LEU A 502 2.31 -26.71 11.79
CA LEU A 502 1.99 -26.13 13.11
C LEU A 502 0.52 -26.23 13.52
N ARG A 503 -0.31 -26.97 12.78
CA ARG A 503 -1.72 -27.13 13.14
C ARG A 503 -1.89 -27.57 14.59
N ASP A 504 -2.73 -26.84 15.32
CA ASP A 504 -3.10 -27.08 16.72
C ASP A 504 -1.97 -26.97 17.77
N ARG A 505 -0.81 -26.39 17.43
CA ARG A 505 0.34 -26.30 18.35
C ARG A 505 0.19 -25.24 19.44
N GLY A 506 -0.60 -24.20 19.21
CA GLY A 506 -0.87 -23.13 20.18
C GLY A 506 0.30 -22.16 20.35
N SER A 507 0.25 -21.41 21.46
CA SER A 507 1.13 -20.26 21.76
C SER A 507 2.40 -20.63 22.53
N GLY A 508 2.53 -21.90 22.95
CA GLY A 508 3.69 -22.38 23.70
C GLY A 508 4.93 -22.67 22.85
N LEU A 509 4.86 -22.50 21.53
CA LEU A 509 5.99 -22.75 20.63
C LEU A 509 7.08 -21.70 20.80
N LEU A 510 8.30 -22.15 21.07
CA LEU A 510 9.49 -21.34 20.90
C LEU A 510 10.03 -21.54 19.49
N ARG A 511 10.81 -20.58 19.00
CA ARG A 511 11.50 -20.70 17.71
C ARG A 511 12.34 -21.97 17.61
N ALA A 512 12.97 -22.40 18.71
CA ALA A 512 13.77 -23.62 18.76
C ALA A 512 12.95 -24.91 18.53
N ASP A 513 11.62 -24.84 18.68
CA ASP A 513 10.70 -25.95 18.46
C ASP A 513 10.23 -26.05 17.00
N LEU A 514 10.55 -25.06 16.17
CA LEU A 514 10.14 -25.03 14.77
C LEU A 514 11.01 -25.96 13.92
N PRO A 515 10.44 -26.61 12.89
CA PRO A 515 11.22 -27.35 11.90
C PRO A 515 12.26 -26.43 11.26
N ARG A 516 13.51 -26.89 11.13
CA ARG A 516 14.52 -26.14 10.39
C ARG A 516 14.31 -26.33 8.88
N SER A 517 14.04 -25.23 8.18
CA SER A 517 13.94 -25.15 6.71
C SER A 517 15.29 -25.15 6.01
#